data_AF-A0ABD5LSN3-F1
#
_entry.id   AF-A0ABD5LSN3-F1
#
_cell.length_a   1.000
_cell.length_b   1.000
_cell.length_c   1.000
_cell.angle_alpha   90.00
_cell.angle_beta   90.00
_cell.angle_gamma   90.00
#
_symmetry.space_group_name_H-M   'P 1'
#
loop_
_entity.id
_entity.type
_entity.pdbx_description
1 polymer ?
#
loop_
_entity_poly.entity_id
_entity_poly.type
_entity_poly.pdbx_seq_one_letter_code
_entity_poly.pdbx_strand_id
1 'polypeptide(L)' 'MLYLNDEWTQQDGGELVIYDLDDNQLATVAPQGGRLVVFLSEQFPHEVLPTHKERISIAGWFRVNGVRDNFLDIAS' A
#
# COMPACT_ATOMS: atom_id res chain seq x y z
N MET A 1 -1.63 -3.58 -3.13
CA MET A 1 -2.14 -2.33 -3.73
C MET A 1 -1.75 -2.27 -5.20
N LEU A 2 -2.72 -2.17 -6.11
CA LEU A 2 -2.50 -2.00 -7.55
C LEU A 2 -2.76 -0.55 -7.93
N TYR A 3 -1.81 0.09 -8.61
CA TYR A 3 -1.92 1.47 -9.08
C TYR A 3 -2.46 1.54 -10.51
N LEU A 4 -3.32 2.53 -10.77
CA LEU A 4 -4.02 2.73 -12.05
C LEU A 4 -3.76 4.12 -12.65
N ASN A 5 -2.65 4.76 -12.29
CA ASN A 5 -2.39 6.14 -12.65
C ASN A 5 -1.51 6.25 -13.90
N ASP A 6 -2.09 6.77 -14.99
CA ASP A 6 -1.38 7.02 -16.23
C ASP A 6 -0.49 8.26 -16.12
N GLU A 7 0.67 8.19 -16.77
CA GLU A 7 1.62 9.30 -16.90
C GLU A 7 1.97 9.95 -15.53
N TRP A 8 2.45 9.14 -14.58
CA TRP A 8 2.90 9.64 -13.28
C TRP A 8 4.32 10.21 -13.35
N THR A 9 4.49 11.43 -12.84
CA THR A 9 5.77 12.12 -12.75
C THR A 9 6.16 12.38 -11.30
N GLN A 10 7.39 12.82 -11.07
CA GLN A 10 7.86 13.15 -9.71
C GLN A 10 7.16 14.40 -9.15
N GLN A 11 6.69 15.33 -10.00
CA GLN A 11 5.98 16.52 -9.53
C GLN A 11 4.58 16.22 -9.00
N ASP A 12 3.99 15.08 -9.38
CA ASP A 12 2.65 14.69 -8.96
C ASP A 12 2.61 14.24 -7.48
N GLY A 13 3.75 13.83 -6.91
CA GLY A 13 3.87 13.34 -5.53
C GLY A 13 3.17 12.00 -5.30
N GLY A 14 2.57 11.81 -4.11
CA GLY A 14 1.72 10.66 -3.81
C GLY A 14 2.45 9.33 -3.62
N GLU A 15 3.77 9.36 -3.42
CA GLU A 15 4.58 8.17 -3.21
C GLU A 15 4.16 7.42 -1.93
N LEU A 16 4.21 6.09 -1.99
CA LEU A 16 4.14 5.23 -0.82
C LEU A 16 5.55 5.13 -0.23
N VAL A 17 5.75 5.59 0.99
CA VAL A 17 7.01 5.40 1.73
C VAL A 17 6.82 4.24 2.71
N ILE A 18 7.80 3.34 2.73
CA ILE A 18 7.79 2.14 3.56
C ILE A 18 8.99 2.22 4.50
N TYR A 19 8.76 1.91 5.77
CA TYR A 19 9.75 1.95 6.84
C TYR A 19 9.97 0.56 7.44
N ASP A 20 11.09 0.39 8.14
CA ASP A 20 11.23 -0.68 9.14
C ASP A 20 10.58 -0.28 10.47
N LEU A 21 10.69 -1.13 11.48
CA LEU A 21 10.14 -0.87 12.81
C LEU A 21 10.97 0.11 13.65
N ASP A 22 12.17 0.47 13.19
CA ASP A 22 13.06 1.45 13.80
C ASP A 22 12.95 2.82 13.09
N ASP A 23 11.87 3.03 12.32
CA ASP A 23 11.57 4.23 11.52
C ASP A 23 12.58 4.55 10.39
N ASN A 24 13.43 3.60 9.99
CA ASN A 24 14.31 3.81 8.84
C ASN A 24 13.54 3.57 7.55
N GLN A 25 13.68 4.50 6.60
CA GLN A 25 13.07 4.38 5.28
C GLN A 25 13.70 3.23 4.48
N LEU A 26 12.88 2.27 4.07
CA LEU A 26 13.27 1.11 3.27
C LEU A 26 13.02 1.33 1.78
N ALA A 27 11.89 1.95 1.42
CA ALA A 27 11.51 2.14 0.03
C ALA A 27 10.60 3.35 -0.16
N THR A 28 10.70 3.95 -1.35
CA THR A 28 9.75 4.95 -1.85
C THR A 28 9.23 4.47 -3.20
N VAL A 29 7.91 4.32 -3.31
CA VAL A 29 7.27 3.73 -4.49
C VAL A 29 6.29 4.72 -5.09
N ALA A 30 6.61 5.24 -6.27
CA ALA A 30 5.67 6.06 -7.05
C ALA A 30 4.42 5.26 -7.44
N PRO A 31 3.22 5.84 -7.41
CA PRO A 31 1.97 5.16 -7.71
C PRO A 31 1.71 5.01 -9.22
N GLN A 32 2.70 4.54 -9.98
CA GLN A 32 2.63 4.42 -11.43
C GLN A 32 1.66 3.30 -11.86
N GLY A 33 0.83 3.57 -12.88
CA GLY A 33 -0.11 2.63 -13.47
C GLY A 33 0.53 1.28 -13.82
N GLY A 34 -0.18 0.19 -13.51
CA GLY A 34 0.29 -1.18 -13.72
C GLY A 34 1.24 -1.71 -12.64
N ARG A 35 1.61 -0.89 -11.64
CA ARG A 35 2.46 -1.33 -10.52
C ARG A 35 1.64 -1.97 -9.41
N LEU A 36 1.98 -3.22 -9.07
CA LEU A 36 1.46 -3.94 -7.92
C LEU A 36 2.48 -3.90 -6.76
N VAL A 37 2.05 -3.44 -5.60
CA VAL A 37 2.82 -3.46 -4.35
C VAL A 37 2.18 -4.45 -3.38
N VAL A 38 2.97 -5.41 -2.86
CA VAL A 38 2.55 -6.42 -1.88
C VAL A 38 3.53 -6.41 -0.73
N PHE A 39 3.04 -6.29 0.50
CA PHE A 39 3.84 -6.28 1.72
C PHE A 39 3.01 -6.77 2.91
N LEU A 40 3.69 -7.16 4.00
CA LEU A 40 3.05 -7.56 5.25
C LEU A 40 2.64 -6.30 6.03
N SER A 41 1.33 -6.01 6.07
CA SER A 41 0.83 -4.75 6.63
C SER A 41 1.20 -4.51 8.11
N GLU A 42 1.46 -5.57 8.87
CA GLU A 42 1.83 -5.49 10.29
C GLU A 42 3.34 -5.28 10.53
N GLN A 43 4.18 -5.59 9.54
CA GLN A 43 5.64 -5.51 9.68
C GLN A 43 6.26 -4.28 9.04
N PHE A 44 5.53 -3.64 8.13
CA PHE A 44 6.04 -2.53 7.33
C PHE A 44 5.15 -1.31 7.54
N PRO A 45 5.47 -0.46 8.54
CA PRO A 45 4.88 0.87 8.66
C PRO A 45 5.03 1.60 7.33
N HIS A 46 3.98 2.30 6.91
CA HIS A 46 3.96 2.97 5.62
C HIS A 46 3.06 4.18 5.66
N GLU A 47 3.40 5.19 4.88
CA GLU A 47 2.60 6.38 4.68
C GLU A 47 2.50 6.72 3.20
N VAL A 48 1.48 7.50 2.86
CA VAL A 48 1.31 8.05 1.51
C VAL A 48 1.59 9.55 1.60
N LEU A 49 2.60 10.01 0.85
CA LEU A 49 2.93 11.42 0.79
C LEU A 49 1.80 12.23 0.13
N PRO A 50 1.74 13.56 0.36
CA PRO A 50 0.81 14.43 -0.34
C PRO A 50 0.90 14.27 -1.86
N THR A 51 -0.25 14.30 -2.52
CA THR A 51 -0.38 14.23 -3.98
C THR A 51 -0.98 15.52 -4.51
N HIS A 52 -0.55 15.93 -5.70
CA HIS A 52 -1.08 17.10 -6.41
C HIS A 52 -1.97 16.72 -7.61
N LYS A 53 -2.12 15.42 -7.85
CA LYS A 53 -2.93 14.82 -8.91
C LYS A 53 -3.84 13.74 -8.32
N GLU A 54 -4.93 13.44 -9.03
CA GLU A 54 -5.81 12.33 -8.66
C GLU A 54 -5.02 11.00 -8.63
N ARG A 55 -5.12 10.28 -7.51
CA ARG A 55 -4.35 9.07 -7.22
C ARG A 55 -5.29 7.89 -7.00
N ILE A 56 -5.42 7.06 -8.02
CA ILE A 56 -6.30 5.88 -8.05
C ILE A 56 -5.48 4.63 -7.72
N SER A 57 -6.01 3.83 -6.79
CA SER A 57 -5.46 2.53 -6.45
C SER A 57 -6.54 1.56 -5.99
N ILE A 58 -6.28 0.26 -6.16
CA ILE A 58 -7.09 -0.81 -5.57
C ILE A 58 -6.26 -1.46 -4.47
N ALA A 59 -6.75 -1.41 -3.22
CA ALA A 59 -6.14 -2.07 -2.08
C ALA A 59 -6.94 -3.32 -1.69
N GLY A 60 -6.23 -4.35 -1.23
CA GLY A 60 -6.82 -5.59 -0.75
C GLY A 60 -5.88 -6.23 0.27
N TRP A 61 -6.46 -6.89 1.27
CA TRP A 61 -5.73 -7.55 2.34
C TRP A 61 -5.96 -9.05 2.26
N PHE A 62 -4.87 -9.80 2.17
CA PHE A 62 -4.90 -11.26 2.35
C PHE A 62 -4.93 -11.55 3.85
N ARG A 63 -5.98 -12.22 4.33
CA ARG A 63 -6.04 -12.67 5.71
C ARG A 63 -5.34 -14.03 5.82
N VAL A 64 -4.37 -14.13 6.71
CA VAL A 64 -3.72 -15.40 7.05
C VAL A 64 -4.53 -16.24 8.05
N ASN A 65 -5.49 -15.63 8.76
CA ASN A 65 -6.31 -16.28 9.79
C ASN A 65 -7.67 -16.81 9.31
N GLY A 66 -7.85 -17.02 8.00
CA GLY A 66 -9.16 -17.32 7.42
C GLY A 66 -9.24 -18.66 6.70
N VAL A 67 -9.00 -19.78 7.39
CA VAL A 67 -9.86 -20.99 7.43
C VAL A 67 -9.28 -21.94 8.50
N ARG A 68 -9.86 -21.90 9.70
CA ARG A 68 -10.19 -23.11 10.46
C ARG A 68 -11.67 -23.00 10.78
N ASP A 69 -12.46 -23.98 10.32
CA ASP A 69 -13.84 -24.22 10.75
C ASP A 69 -14.87 -23.10 10.54
N ASN A 70 -15.00 -22.58 9.31
CA ASN A 70 -16.22 -21.90 8.82
C ASN A 70 -16.78 -20.72 9.66
N PHE A 71 -16.03 -20.18 10.62
CA PHE A 71 -16.45 -19.04 11.42
C PHE A 71 -15.68 -17.79 10.99
N LEU A 72 -16.42 -16.84 10.41
CA LEU A 72 -15.91 -15.54 10.04
C LEU A 72 -16.14 -14.59 11.21
N ASP A 73 -15.08 -14.31 11.98
CA ASP A 73 -15.16 -13.28 13.02
C ASP A 73 -14.98 -11.90 12.36
N ILE A 74 -16.03 -11.08 12.41
CA ILE A 74 -16.06 -9.71 11.89
C ILE A 74 -16.48 -8.77 13.02
N ALA A 75 -15.53 -8.44 13.89
CA ALA A 75 -15.39 -7.14 14.55
C ALA A 75 -14.22 -7.17 15.54
N SER A 76 -13.36 -6.15 15.45
CA SER A 76 -12.63 -5.60 16.58
C SER A 76 -12.59 -4.09 16.41
#